data_AF-A0A969P6S1-F1
#
_entry.id   AF-A0A969P6S1-F1
#
_cell.length_a   1.000
_cell.length_b   1.000
_cell.length_c   1.000
_cell.angle_alpha   90.00
_cell.angle_beta   90.00
_cell.angle_gamma   90.00
#
_symmetry.space_group_name_H-M   'P 1'
#
loop_
_entity.id
_entity.type
_entity.pdbx_description
1 polymer ?
#
loop_
_entity_poly.entity_id
_entity_poly.type
_entity_poly.pdbx_seq_one_letter_code
_entity_poly.pdbx_strand_id
1 'polypeptide(L)'
;MNEISIFEAWALWWSGHLSPHSTIWGVSIFWWGRLGRTMQFVGAVTIIADIIGPEKIRKFGSSLQGAITPRLLTEFLKDCFEWYSIIFRHTLMKDYDDETPAAKKLARHSKLDLLNYVVCFLLTVVVVFSAKLQQAGWVVLIEAAIIFSCLLVSLSPLVTALIVIIFAATGLVANFVFIKSLARLLEHPSLDRSTKIASLLFLLLGFHFELLAS
;
A
#
# COMPACT_ATOMS: atom_id res chain seq x y z
N MET A 1 25.99 6.70 31.15
CA MET A 1 25.89 7.24 29.78
C MET A 1 26.32 8.69 29.87
N ASN A 2 27.37 9.09 29.17
CA ASN A 2 27.84 10.46 29.25
C ASN A 2 26.92 11.31 28.37
N GLU A 3 26.15 12.17 29.01
CA GLU A 3 25.40 13.20 28.31
C GLU A 3 26.39 14.22 27.76
N ILE A 4 26.46 14.33 26.43
CA ILE A 4 27.37 15.26 25.76
C ILE A 4 26.56 16.42 25.20
N SER A 5 27.14 17.62 25.29
CA SER A 5 26.53 18.81 24.67
C SER A 5 26.63 18.73 23.15
N ILE A 6 25.80 19.49 22.42
CA ILE A 6 25.83 19.47 20.94
C ILE A 6 27.18 19.96 20.37
N PHE A 7 27.82 20.93 21.02
CA PHE A 7 29.14 21.42 20.64
C PHE A 7 30.23 20.37 20.88
N GLU A 8 30.14 19.63 21.98
CA GLU A 8 31.05 18.53 22.29
C GLU A 8 30.85 17.36 21.33
N ALA A 9 29.61 17.03 20.97
CA ALA A 9 29.32 16.03 19.95
C ALA A 9 29.96 16.39 18.60
N TRP A 10 29.92 17.66 18.21
CA TRP A 10 30.62 18.15 17.01
C TRP A 10 32.14 18.07 17.10
N ALA A 11 32.73 18.42 18.24
CA ALA A 11 34.17 18.28 18.46
C ALA A 11 34.61 16.81 18.41
N LEU A 12 33.85 15.92 19.05
CA LEU A 12 34.08 14.48 19.04
C LEU A 12 33.92 13.89 17.64
N TRP A 13 32.88 14.30 16.91
CA TRP A 13 32.67 13.94 15.51
C TRP A 13 33.85 14.32 14.63
N TRP A 14 34.27 15.60 14.69
CA TRP A 14 35.41 16.11 13.93
C TRP A 14 36.72 15.38 14.26
N SER A 15 36.88 14.95 15.50
CA SER A 15 38.05 14.17 15.94
C SER A 15 38.01 12.68 15.60
N GLY A 16 36.87 12.16 15.10
CA GLY A 16 36.67 10.72 14.82
C GLY A 16 36.46 9.83 16.05
N HIS A 17 36.26 10.41 17.24
CA HIS A 17 36.11 9.67 18.51
C HIS A 17 34.65 9.58 18.98
N LEU A 18 33.69 9.89 18.11
CA LEU A 18 32.28 9.86 18.47
C LEU A 18 31.79 8.41 18.58
N SER A 19 31.55 7.96 19.82
CA SER A 19 31.02 6.62 20.06
C SER A 19 29.54 6.55 19.66
N PRO A 20 29.10 5.50 18.93
CA PRO A 20 27.68 5.28 18.57
C PRO A 20 26.72 5.21 19.76
N HIS A 21 27.24 4.93 20.97
CA HIS A 21 26.47 4.83 22.21
C HIS A 21 26.36 6.15 22.98
N SER A 22 26.96 7.23 22.47
CA SER A 22 26.84 8.54 23.12
C SER A 22 25.43 9.09 22.96
N THR A 23 24.98 9.86 23.95
CA THR A 23 23.62 10.39 24.02
C THR A 23 23.65 11.91 24.03
N ILE A 24 22.88 12.53 23.14
CA ILE A 24 22.65 13.99 23.10
C ILE A 24 21.23 14.22 23.58
N TRP A 25 21.08 14.97 24.68
CA TRP A 25 19.80 15.22 25.36
C TRP A 25 19.04 13.92 25.69
N GLY A 26 19.75 12.91 26.18
CA GLY A 26 19.18 11.61 26.51
C GLY A 26 18.79 10.72 25.31
N VAL A 27 18.96 11.18 24.07
CA VAL A 27 18.68 10.40 22.86
C VAL A 27 20.00 9.94 22.23
N SER A 28 20.11 8.64 21.92
CA SER A 28 21.31 8.09 21.29
C SER A 28 21.56 8.72 19.92
N ILE A 29 22.82 8.96 19.56
CA ILE A 29 23.22 9.50 18.24
C ILE A 29 22.63 8.69 17.07
N PHE A 30 22.50 7.37 17.23
CA PHE A 30 21.83 6.51 16.25
C PHE A 30 20.39 6.96 15.90
N TRP A 31 19.62 7.39 16.89
CA TRP A 31 18.24 7.88 16.68
C TRP A 31 18.23 9.26 16.03
N TRP A 32 19.20 10.13 16.35
CA TRP A 32 19.38 11.41 15.66
C TRP A 32 19.65 11.19 14.16
N GLY A 33 20.49 10.23 13.79
CA GLY A 33 20.72 9.88 12.39
C GLY A 33 19.45 9.43 11.65
N ARG A 34 18.60 8.62 12.30
CA ARG A 34 17.30 8.21 11.74
C ARG A 34 16.35 9.39 11.55
N LEU A 35 16.25 10.25 12.56
CA LEU A 35 15.48 11.49 12.49
C LEU A 35 15.96 12.36 11.32
N GLY A 36 17.29 12.47 11.16
CA GLY A 36 17.92 13.19 10.08
C GLY A 36 17.46 12.71 8.70
N ARG A 37 17.54 11.40 8.45
CA ARG A 37 17.06 10.79 7.20
C ARG A 37 15.57 10.99 6.95
N THR A 38 14.74 10.89 8.00
CA THR A 38 13.30 11.17 7.87
C THR A 38 13.05 12.63 7.51
N MET A 39 13.74 13.59 8.14
CA MET A 39 13.60 15.01 7.83
C MET A 39 14.05 15.31 6.39
N GLN A 40 15.17 14.74 5.94
CA GLN A 40 15.62 14.89 4.55
C GLN A 40 14.59 14.34 3.57
N PHE A 41 14.06 13.14 3.83
CA PHE A 41 13.03 12.54 2.99
C PHE A 41 11.78 13.41 2.90
N VAL A 42 11.29 13.92 4.04
CA VAL A 42 10.13 14.83 4.06
C VAL A 42 10.43 16.11 3.28
N GLY A 43 11.59 16.73 3.50
CA GLY A 43 12.01 17.92 2.76
C GLY A 43 12.08 17.70 1.26
N ALA A 44 12.67 16.58 0.82
CA ALA A 44 12.75 16.20 -0.59
C ALA A 44 11.36 15.95 -1.20
N VAL A 45 10.48 15.24 -0.49
CA VAL A 45 9.09 15.00 -0.94
C VAL A 45 8.32 16.31 -1.03
N THR A 46 8.51 17.25 -0.09
CA THR A 46 7.89 18.58 -0.15
C THR A 46 8.35 19.36 -1.40
N ILE A 47 9.65 19.33 -1.72
CA ILE A 47 10.18 19.98 -2.94
C ILE A 47 9.59 19.33 -4.19
N ILE A 48 9.51 17.99 -4.25
CA ILE A 48 8.89 17.29 -5.37
C ILE A 48 7.42 17.70 -5.52
N ALA A 49 6.68 17.76 -4.41
CA ALA A 49 5.28 18.18 -4.42
C ALA A 49 5.12 19.63 -4.90
N ASP A 50 6.02 20.53 -4.50
CA ASP A 50 6.07 21.92 -4.96
C ASP A 50 6.34 22.02 -6.47
N ILE A 51 7.33 21.26 -6.99
CA ILE A 51 7.67 21.18 -8.41
C ILE A 51 6.50 20.63 -9.25
N ILE A 52 5.78 19.63 -8.72
CA ILE A 52 4.57 19.10 -9.37
C ILE A 52 3.49 20.18 -9.42
N GLY A 53 3.32 20.91 -8.32
CA GLY A 53 2.35 21.99 -8.16
C GLY A 53 0.92 21.49 -7.93
N PRO A 54 0.04 22.35 -7.37
CA PRO A 54 -1.33 21.97 -7.01
C PRO A 54 -2.17 21.54 -8.22
N GLU A 55 -1.94 22.13 -9.40
CA GLU A 55 -2.73 21.84 -10.60
C GLU A 55 -2.55 20.40 -11.08
N LYS A 56 -1.31 19.88 -11.12
CA LYS A 56 -1.04 18.50 -11.55
C LYS A 56 -1.56 17.51 -10.52
N ILE A 57 -1.43 17.81 -9.22
CA ILE A 57 -2.00 16.99 -8.13
C ILE A 57 -3.53 16.93 -8.27
N ARG A 58 -4.18 18.06 -8.56
CA ARG A 58 -5.63 18.10 -8.77
C ARG A 58 -6.07 17.34 -10.02
N LYS A 59 -5.33 17.48 -11.12
CA LYS A 59 -5.58 16.73 -12.36
C LYS A 59 -5.41 15.22 -12.16
N PHE A 60 -4.41 14.83 -11.36
CA PHE A 60 -4.22 13.43 -10.97
C PHE A 60 -5.39 12.94 -10.10
N GLY A 61 -5.78 13.70 -9.07
CA GLY A 61 -6.93 13.37 -8.22
C GLY A 61 -8.24 13.28 -9.00
N SER A 62 -8.49 14.18 -9.93
CA SER A 62 -9.68 14.14 -10.79
C SER A 62 -9.63 12.99 -11.79
N SER A 63 -8.45 12.65 -12.33
CA SER A 63 -8.26 11.46 -13.16
C SER A 63 -8.52 10.18 -12.35
N LEU A 64 -8.05 10.11 -11.11
CA LEU A 64 -8.26 8.96 -10.23
C LEU A 64 -9.74 8.81 -9.86
N GLN A 65 -10.42 9.93 -9.59
CA GLN A 65 -11.86 9.95 -9.31
C GLN A 65 -12.70 9.62 -10.55
N GLY A 66 -12.26 10.04 -11.74
CA GLY A 66 -12.88 9.64 -13.01
C GLY A 66 -12.75 8.13 -13.25
N ALA A 67 -11.58 7.57 -12.94
CA ALA A 67 -11.35 6.12 -13.05
C ALA A 67 -12.17 5.32 -12.03
N ILE A 68 -12.34 5.83 -10.80
CA ILE A 68 -13.08 5.17 -9.71
C ILE A 68 -14.37 5.94 -9.44
N THR A 69 -15.28 5.92 -10.42
CA THR A 69 -16.62 6.51 -10.24
C THR A 69 -17.46 5.60 -9.33
N PRO A 70 -18.27 6.11 -8.38
CA PRO A 70 -19.17 5.29 -7.57
C PRO A 70 -20.07 4.38 -8.40
N ARG A 71 -20.50 4.86 -9.58
CA ARG A 71 -21.23 4.07 -10.56
C ARG A 71 -20.43 2.87 -11.07
N LEU A 72 -19.16 3.07 -11.41
CA LEU A 72 -18.26 1.99 -11.84
C LEU A 72 -18.05 0.99 -10.71
N LEU A 73 -17.93 1.45 -9.46
CA LEU A 73 -17.87 0.56 -8.30
C LEU A 73 -19.16 -0.24 -8.13
N THR A 74 -20.34 0.36 -8.29
CA THR A 74 -21.62 -0.36 -8.22
C THR A 74 -21.81 -1.34 -9.38
N GLU A 75 -21.42 -0.96 -10.60
CA GLU A 75 -21.44 -1.84 -11.77
C GLU A 75 -20.46 -3.01 -11.57
N PHE A 76 -19.26 -2.74 -11.07
CA PHE A 76 -18.27 -3.77 -10.76
C PHE A 76 -18.73 -4.70 -9.64
N LEU A 77 -19.37 -4.18 -8.59
CA LEU A 77 -19.96 -4.99 -7.53
C LEU A 77 -21.06 -5.90 -8.09
N LYS A 78 -21.93 -5.34 -8.94
CA LYS A 78 -22.96 -6.12 -9.62
C LYS A 78 -22.35 -7.23 -10.48
N ASP A 79 -21.30 -6.91 -11.24
CA ASP A 79 -20.56 -7.89 -12.04
C ASP A 79 -19.92 -8.97 -11.17
N CYS A 80 -19.36 -8.61 -10.00
CA CYS A 80 -18.82 -9.57 -9.02
C CYS A 80 -19.90 -10.50 -8.46
N PHE A 81 -21.08 -9.96 -8.12
CA PHE A 81 -22.20 -10.76 -7.62
C PHE A 81 -22.81 -11.65 -8.71
N GLU A 82 -22.93 -11.15 -9.94
CA GLU A 82 -23.39 -11.95 -11.09
C GLU A 82 -22.39 -13.06 -11.39
N TRP A 83 -21.09 -12.74 -11.45
CA TRP A 83 -20.01 -13.70 -11.63
C TRP A 83 -19.98 -14.77 -10.51
N TYR A 84 -20.09 -14.36 -9.24
CA TYR A 84 -20.19 -15.28 -8.10
C TYR A 84 -21.41 -16.19 -8.22
N SER A 85 -22.58 -15.63 -8.56
CA SER A 85 -23.80 -16.41 -8.75
C SER A 85 -23.66 -17.42 -9.89
N ILE A 86 -22.94 -17.09 -10.96
CA ILE A 86 -22.68 -18.00 -12.08
C ILE A 86 -21.78 -19.15 -11.64
N ILE A 87 -20.64 -18.86 -10.99
CA ILE A 87 -19.73 -19.89 -10.49
C ILE A 87 -20.42 -20.80 -9.49
N PHE A 88 -21.19 -20.23 -8.57
CA PHE A 88 -21.93 -20.97 -7.55
C PHE A 88 -22.96 -21.92 -8.19
N ARG A 89 -23.78 -21.42 -9.13
CA ARG A 89 -24.76 -22.25 -9.85
C ARG A 89 -24.09 -23.35 -10.66
N HIS A 90 -23.08 -23.00 -11.45
CA HIS A 90 -22.38 -23.96 -12.30
C HIS A 90 -21.69 -25.05 -11.47
N THR A 91 -21.10 -24.69 -10.33
CA THR A 91 -20.33 -25.66 -9.55
C THR A 91 -21.20 -26.50 -8.61
N LEU A 92 -22.23 -25.91 -8.00
CA LEU A 92 -23.04 -26.59 -6.98
C LEU A 92 -24.38 -27.10 -7.50
N MET A 93 -25.04 -26.39 -8.43
CA MET A 93 -26.38 -26.76 -8.90
C MET A 93 -26.35 -27.69 -10.13
N LYS A 94 -25.18 -27.95 -10.73
CA LYS A 94 -25.02 -28.82 -11.92
C LYS A 94 -26.02 -28.50 -13.03
N ASP A 95 -26.33 -27.22 -13.22
CA ASP A 95 -27.25 -26.75 -14.26
C ASP A 95 -26.47 -26.64 -15.58
N TYR A 96 -26.32 -27.78 -16.27
CA TYR A 96 -25.49 -27.93 -17.49
C TYR A 96 -26.27 -27.72 -18.79
N ASP A 97 -27.59 -27.49 -18.74
CA ASP A 97 -28.46 -27.62 -19.91
C ASP A 97 -28.39 -26.44 -20.91
N ASP A 98 -27.58 -25.41 -20.67
CA ASP A 98 -27.47 -24.24 -21.57
C ASP A 98 -26.02 -23.83 -21.85
N GLU A 99 -25.30 -24.63 -22.65
CA GLU A 99 -23.86 -24.48 -22.91
C GLU A 99 -23.47 -23.22 -23.70
N THR A 100 -24.42 -22.54 -24.36
CA THR A 100 -24.07 -21.44 -25.30
C THR A 100 -24.04 -20.02 -24.72
N PRO A 101 -24.89 -19.63 -23.74
CA PRO A 101 -24.84 -18.28 -23.15
C PRO A 101 -23.78 -18.15 -22.05
N ALA A 102 -23.55 -19.22 -21.28
CA ALA A 102 -22.67 -19.21 -20.11
C ALA A 102 -21.17 -19.07 -20.50
N ALA A 103 -20.73 -19.77 -21.55
CA ALA A 103 -19.35 -19.71 -22.03
C ALA A 103 -18.96 -18.30 -22.52
N LYS A 104 -19.87 -17.61 -23.22
CA LYS A 104 -19.66 -16.22 -23.64
C LYS A 104 -19.62 -15.25 -22.45
N LYS A 105 -20.43 -15.48 -21.42
CA LYS A 105 -20.37 -14.69 -20.18
C LYS A 105 -19.05 -14.91 -19.42
N LEU A 106 -18.56 -16.14 -19.31
CA LEU A 106 -17.27 -16.42 -18.67
C LEU A 106 -16.11 -15.69 -19.37
N ALA A 107 -16.07 -15.71 -20.71
CA ALA A 107 -15.01 -15.04 -21.47
C ALA A 107 -14.92 -13.52 -21.19
N ARG A 108 -16.04 -12.88 -20.80
CA ARG A 108 -16.09 -11.46 -20.45
C ARG A 108 -15.36 -11.13 -19.14
N HIS A 109 -15.22 -12.10 -18.23
CA HIS A 109 -14.69 -11.90 -16.88
C HIS A 109 -13.27 -12.45 -16.66
N SER A 110 -12.50 -12.72 -17.73
CA SER A 110 -11.17 -13.34 -17.65
C SER A 110 -10.18 -12.68 -16.67
N LYS A 111 -10.24 -11.35 -16.51
CA LYS A 111 -9.40 -10.62 -15.54
C LYS A 111 -9.80 -10.89 -14.08
N LEU A 112 -11.11 -11.00 -13.81
CA LEU A 112 -11.64 -11.34 -12.49
C LEU A 112 -11.33 -12.80 -12.15
N ASP A 113 -11.41 -13.69 -13.14
CA ASP A 113 -11.02 -15.09 -12.97
C ASP A 113 -9.54 -15.20 -12.60
N LEU A 114 -8.64 -14.51 -13.33
CA LEU A 114 -7.22 -14.49 -13.01
C LEU A 114 -6.96 -13.97 -11.58
N LEU A 115 -7.61 -12.86 -11.20
CA LEU A 115 -7.49 -12.31 -9.85
C LEU A 115 -7.97 -13.33 -8.80
N ASN A 116 -9.11 -13.99 -9.03
CA ASN A 116 -9.63 -15.02 -8.13
C ASN A 116 -8.69 -16.22 -8.02
N TYR A 117 -8.07 -16.66 -9.12
CA TYR A 117 -7.07 -17.74 -9.08
C TYR A 117 -5.85 -17.36 -8.24
N VAL A 118 -5.36 -16.12 -8.37
CA VAL A 118 -4.26 -15.60 -7.54
C VAL A 118 -4.67 -15.57 -6.06
N VAL A 119 -5.85 -15.04 -5.74
CA VAL A 119 -6.38 -15.01 -4.37
C VAL A 119 -6.53 -16.42 -3.80
N CYS A 120 -7.11 -17.35 -4.58
CA CYS A 120 -7.29 -18.74 -4.18
C CYS A 120 -5.94 -19.42 -3.89
N PHE A 121 -4.95 -19.20 -4.75
CA PHE A 121 -3.61 -19.74 -4.58
C PHE A 121 -2.96 -19.22 -3.30
N LEU A 122 -3.03 -17.91 -3.05
CA LEU A 122 -2.50 -17.30 -1.83
C LEU A 122 -3.19 -17.84 -0.57
N LEU A 123 -4.52 -17.96 -0.58
CA LEU A 123 -5.27 -18.56 0.52
C LEU A 123 -4.88 -20.02 0.76
N THR A 124 -4.68 -20.79 -0.31
CA THR A 124 -4.24 -22.19 -0.23
C THR A 124 -2.86 -22.28 0.43
N VAL A 125 -1.91 -21.43 0.00
CA VAL A 125 -0.58 -21.35 0.63
C VAL A 125 -0.71 -21.03 2.12
N VAL A 126 -1.51 -20.02 2.48
CA VAL A 126 -1.73 -19.65 3.89
C VAL A 126 -2.29 -20.81 4.70
N VAL A 127 -3.28 -21.54 4.18
CA VAL A 127 -3.88 -22.70 4.86
C VAL A 127 -2.87 -23.84 5.03
N VAL A 128 -2.13 -24.20 3.97
CA VAL A 128 -1.12 -25.28 3.99
C VAL A 128 -0.01 -24.97 5.01
N PHE A 129 0.49 -23.74 5.02
CA PHE A 129 1.50 -23.30 5.99
C PHE A 129 0.95 -23.28 7.43
N SER A 130 -0.25 -22.72 7.63
CA SER A 130 -0.84 -22.57 8.97
C SER A 130 -1.19 -23.92 9.60
N ALA A 131 -1.62 -24.89 8.80
CA ALA A 131 -1.94 -26.24 9.23
C ALA A 131 -0.70 -27.15 9.40
N LYS A 132 0.51 -26.62 9.14
CA LYS A 132 1.78 -27.39 9.16
C LYS A 132 1.75 -28.66 8.29
N LEU A 133 0.97 -28.65 7.21
CA LEU A 133 0.82 -29.79 6.30
C LEU A 133 2.14 -30.17 5.60
N GLN A 134 3.14 -29.29 5.63
CA GLN A 134 4.46 -29.46 4.98
C GLN A 134 5.23 -30.72 5.37
N GLN A 135 4.89 -31.41 6.47
CA GLN A 135 5.59 -32.62 6.91
C GLN A 135 5.18 -33.90 6.16
N ALA A 136 4.12 -33.89 5.35
CA ALA A 136 3.54 -35.11 4.75
C ALA A 136 4.06 -35.49 3.35
N GLY A 137 5.13 -34.87 2.85
CA GLY A 137 5.75 -35.23 1.57
C GLY A 137 4.82 -35.02 0.36
N TRP A 138 4.69 -36.02 -0.52
CA TRP A 138 3.86 -35.92 -1.74
C TRP A 138 2.35 -35.80 -1.47
N VAL A 139 1.88 -36.25 -0.30
CA VAL A 139 0.47 -36.15 0.10
C VAL A 139 0.01 -34.69 0.19
N VAL A 140 0.95 -33.78 0.50
CA VAL A 140 0.69 -32.33 0.59
C VAL A 140 0.16 -31.75 -0.71
N LEU A 141 0.62 -32.24 -1.87
CA LEU A 141 0.16 -31.74 -3.17
C LEU A 141 -1.31 -32.12 -3.42
N ILE A 142 -1.71 -33.32 -3.02
CA ILE A 142 -3.10 -33.79 -3.16
C ILE A 142 -4.01 -33.00 -2.23
N GLU A 143 -3.61 -32.86 -0.96
CA GLU A 143 -4.35 -32.07 0.03
C GLU A 143 -4.46 -30.60 -0.39
N ALA A 144 -3.38 -30.00 -0.88
CA ALA A 144 -3.39 -28.64 -1.42
C ALA A 144 -4.32 -28.50 -2.63
N ALA A 145 -4.37 -29.49 -3.54
CA ALA A 145 -5.27 -29.46 -4.68
C ALA A 145 -6.75 -29.55 -4.25
N ILE A 146 -7.06 -30.37 -3.24
CA ILE A 146 -8.41 -30.47 -2.67
C ILE A 146 -8.78 -29.14 -1.99
N ILE A 147 -7.91 -28.60 -1.14
CA ILE A 147 -8.11 -27.30 -0.46
C ILE A 147 -8.33 -26.20 -1.50
N PHE A 148 -7.48 -26.13 -2.52
CA PHE A 148 -7.60 -25.16 -3.61
C PHE A 148 -8.95 -25.28 -4.32
N SER A 149 -9.38 -26.50 -4.64
CA SER A 149 -10.67 -26.74 -5.31
C SER A 149 -11.85 -26.31 -4.44
N CYS A 150 -11.81 -26.61 -3.14
CA CYS A 150 -12.83 -26.16 -2.20
C CYS A 150 -12.86 -24.63 -2.05
N LEU A 151 -11.70 -24.00 -1.94
CA LEU A 151 -11.57 -22.54 -1.78
C LEU A 151 -12.00 -21.78 -3.03
N LEU A 152 -11.68 -22.31 -4.22
CA LEU A 152 -11.99 -21.68 -5.50
C LEU A 152 -13.50 -21.45 -5.67
N VAL A 153 -14.31 -22.36 -5.14
CA VAL A 153 -15.77 -22.35 -5.30
C VAL A 153 -16.48 -21.61 -4.17
N SER A 154 -15.90 -21.59 -2.97
CA SER A 154 -16.55 -21.07 -1.77
C SER A 154 -16.00 -19.69 -1.36
N LEU A 155 -14.84 -19.68 -0.71
CA LEU A 155 -14.31 -18.52 0.01
C LEU A 155 -13.53 -17.56 -0.90
N SER A 156 -12.80 -18.06 -1.89
CA SER A 156 -11.94 -17.23 -2.75
C SER A 156 -12.70 -16.14 -3.50
N PRO A 157 -13.88 -16.40 -4.10
CA PRO A 157 -14.68 -15.36 -4.75
C PRO A 157 -15.09 -14.23 -3.81
N LEU A 158 -15.49 -14.57 -2.58
CA LEU A 158 -15.88 -13.59 -1.55
C LEU A 158 -14.69 -12.73 -1.12
N VAL A 159 -13.53 -13.36 -0.89
CA VAL A 159 -12.29 -12.66 -0.55
C VAL A 159 -11.84 -11.76 -1.70
N THR A 160 -11.96 -12.22 -2.94
CA THR A 160 -11.64 -11.44 -4.14
C THR A 160 -12.52 -10.20 -4.23
N ALA A 161 -13.84 -10.35 -4.08
CA ALA A 161 -14.77 -9.22 -4.07
C ALA A 161 -14.43 -8.23 -2.94
N LEU A 162 -14.14 -8.74 -1.73
CA LEU A 162 -13.76 -7.92 -0.59
C LEU A 162 -12.47 -7.13 -0.84
N ILE A 163 -11.43 -7.77 -1.41
CA ILE A 163 -10.17 -7.11 -1.76
C ILE A 163 -10.41 -5.94 -2.71
N VAL A 164 -11.24 -6.14 -3.74
CA VAL A 164 -11.53 -5.06 -4.70
C VAL A 164 -12.32 -3.93 -4.03
N ILE A 165 -13.30 -4.24 -3.18
CA ILE A 165 -14.03 -3.22 -2.40
C ILE A 165 -13.08 -2.43 -1.51
N ILE A 166 -12.22 -3.10 -0.77
CA ILE A 166 -11.23 -2.46 0.12
C ILE A 166 -10.30 -1.57 -0.70
N PHE A 167 -9.79 -2.04 -1.83
CA PHE A 167 -8.89 -1.27 -2.68
C PHE A 167 -9.58 -0.02 -3.25
N ALA A 168 -10.81 -0.17 -3.75
CA ALA A 168 -11.60 0.95 -4.25
C ALA A 168 -11.95 1.96 -3.15
N ALA A 169 -12.40 1.49 -1.98
CA ALA A 169 -12.70 2.33 -0.83
C ALA A 169 -11.45 3.06 -0.33
N THR A 170 -10.31 2.38 -0.26
CA THR A 170 -9.02 2.97 0.11
C THR A 170 -8.60 4.04 -0.90
N GLY A 171 -8.77 3.80 -2.20
CA GLY A 171 -8.52 4.80 -3.23
C GLY A 171 -9.39 6.05 -3.08
N LEU A 172 -10.68 5.87 -2.80
CA LEU A 172 -11.62 6.97 -2.56
C LEU A 172 -11.27 7.77 -1.28
N VAL A 173 -10.99 7.07 -0.18
CA VAL A 173 -10.57 7.69 1.09
C VAL A 173 -9.25 8.40 0.91
N ALA A 174 -8.28 7.79 0.25
CA ALA A 174 -6.96 8.40 0.02
C ALA A 174 -7.07 9.67 -0.83
N ASN A 175 -7.91 9.65 -1.88
CA ASN A 175 -8.18 10.83 -2.68
C ASN A 175 -8.84 11.96 -1.86
N PHE A 176 -9.83 11.61 -1.03
CA PHE A 176 -10.56 12.60 -0.22
C PHE A 176 -9.69 13.17 0.91
N VAL A 177 -8.97 12.32 1.62
CA VAL A 177 -8.19 12.69 2.82
C VAL A 177 -6.85 13.31 2.42
N PHE A 178 -6.08 12.67 1.52
CA PHE A 178 -4.73 13.13 1.20
C PHE A 178 -4.73 14.09 0.02
N ILE A 179 -5.25 13.69 -1.15
CA ILE A 179 -5.09 14.49 -2.38
C ILE A 179 -5.84 15.82 -2.27
N LYS A 180 -7.10 15.80 -1.84
CA LYS A 180 -7.91 17.03 -1.72
C LYS A 180 -7.39 17.97 -0.63
N SER A 181 -6.98 17.43 0.52
CA SER A 181 -6.41 18.23 1.61
C SER A 181 -5.05 18.82 1.22
N LEU A 182 -4.20 18.03 0.56
CA LEU A 182 -2.89 18.49 0.08
C LEU A 182 -3.05 19.56 -1.01
N ALA A 183 -3.97 19.39 -1.95
CA ALA A 183 -4.26 20.39 -2.96
C ALA A 183 -4.74 21.71 -2.32
N ARG A 184 -5.68 21.64 -1.37
CA ARG A 184 -6.15 22.82 -0.62
C ARG A 184 -5.03 23.49 0.17
N LEU A 185 -4.14 22.72 0.76
CA LEU A 185 -3.01 23.23 1.53
C LEU A 185 -1.99 23.93 0.61
N LEU A 186 -1.72 23.38 -0.57
CA LEU A 186 -0.82 23.99 -1.55
C LEU A 186 -1.41 25.22 -2.26
N GLU A 187 -2.74 25.37 -2.32
CA GLU A 187 -3.39 26.54 -2.91
C GLU A 187 -3.23 27.82 -2.07
N HIS A 188 -2.86 27.72 -0.79
CA HIS A 188 -2.75 28.90 0.06
C HIS A 188 -1.48 29.71 -0.30
N PRO A 189 -1.59 30.97 -0.75
CA PRO A 189 -0.45 31.73 -1.27
C PRO A 189 0.64 32.00 -0.21
N SER A 190 0.27 32.05 1.08
CA SER A 190 1.26 32.16 2.17
C SER A 190 2.01 30.85 2.45
N LEU A 191 1.45 29.71 2.05
CA LEU A 191 2.09 28.42 2.26
C LEU A 191 3.18 28.17 1.23
N ASP A 192 3.10 28.67 0.00
CA ASP A 192 4.17 28.53 -1.00
C ASP A 192 5.55 28.97 -0.47
N ARG A 193 5.61 30.14 0.17
CA ARG A 193 6.87 30.62 0.76
C ARG A 193 7.26 29.79 1.98
N SER A 194 6.29 29.41 2.81
CA SER A 194 6.53 28.71 4.07
C SER A 194 6.98 27.26 3.82
N THR A 195 6.43 26.57 2.83
CA THR A 195 6.78 25.19 2.46
C THR A 195 8.19 25.13 1.89
N LYS A 196 8.59 26.09 1.06
CA LYS A 196 9.97 26.19 0.53
C LYS A 196 11.00 26.42 1.63
N ILE A 197 10.69 27.31 2.58
CA ILE A 197 11.56 27.55 3.74
C ILE A 197 11.61 26.30 4.62
N ALA A 198 10.45 25.70 4.91
CA ALA A 198 10.37 24.50 5.74
C ALA A 198 11.10 23.30 5.10
N SER A 199 10.96 23.09 3.79
CA SER A 199 11.65 22.01 3.07
C SER A 199 13.16 22.20 3.08
N LEU A 200 13.63 23.44 2.89
CA LEU A 200 15.05 23.77 3.00
C LEU A 200 15.57 23.52 4.42
N LEU A 201 14.81 23.96 5.44
CA LEU A 201 15.17 23.71 6.85
C LEU A 201 15.21 22.22 7.18
N PHE A 202 14.24 21.43 6.70
CA PHE A 202 14.24 19.99 6.90
C PHE A 202 15.40 19.29 6.21
N LEU A 203 15.78 19.72 5.01
CA LEU A 203 16.98 19.19 4.35
C LEU A 203 18.25 19.56 5.13
N LEU A 204 18.40 20.82 5.54
CA LEU A 204 19.60 21.28 6.25
C LEU A 204 19.73 20.63 7.64
N LEU A 205 18.66 20.63 8.43
CA LEU A 205 18.63 19.97 9.74
C LEU A 205 18.77 18.45 9.61
N GLY A 206 18.12 17.87 8.60
CA GLY A 206 18.22 16.45 8.34
C GLY A 206 19.63 16.03 7.95
N PHE A 207 20.31 16.81 7.11
CA PHE A 207 21.72 16.63 6.76
C PHE A 207 22.63 16.80 7.97
N HIS A 208 22.37 17.82 8.80
CA HIS A 208 23.11 18.06 10.03
C HIS A 208 23.07 16.84 10.98
N PHE A 209 21.88 16.27 11.21
CA PHE A 209 21.73 15.11 12.09
C PHE A 209 22.29 13.82 11.48
N GLU A 210 22.19 13.63 10.17
CA GLU A 210 22.81 12.49 9.51
C GLU A 210 24.33 12.58 9.58
N LEU A 211 24.89 13.75 9.33
CA LEU A 211 26.34 13.98 9.37
C LEU A 211 26.87 13.79 10.79
N LEU A 212 26.15 14.23 11.82
CA LEU A 212 26.55 13.98 13.21
C LEU A 212 26.47 12.49 13.60
N ALA A 213 25.69 11.68 12.86
CA ALA A 213 25.54 10.25 13.10
C ALA A 213 26.42 9.35 12.22
N SER A 214 27.10 9.92 11.22
CA SER A 214 28.04 9.20 10.33
C SER A 214 29.44 9.17 10.91
#